data_AF-A0A1H3N534-F1
#
_entry.id   AF-A0A1H3N534-F1
#
_cell.length_a   1.000
_cell.length_b   1.000
_cell.length_c   1.000
_cell.angle_alpha   90.00
_cell.angle_beta   90.00
_cell.angle_gamma   90.00
#
_symmetry.space_group_name_H-M   'P 1'
#
loop_
_entity.id
_entity.type
_entity.pdbx_description
1 polymer ?
#
loop_
_entity_poly.entity_id
_entity_poly.type
_entity_poly.pdbx_seq_one_letter_code
_entity_poly.pdbx_strand_id
1 'polypeptide(L)' 'MSNQDEFQSIIARVSNAGDPVNELRSLIVASGGHWSDMVDNALFEINFLGVAGLGHGAAAAVEHWVQNAQRSNAVDTAA' A
#
# COMPACT_ATOMS: atom_id res chain seq x y z
N MET A 1 -7.42 -10.56 -16.43
CA MET A 1 -6.32 -10.38 -15.46
C MET A 1 -6.81 -10.97 -14.16
N SER A 2 -6.03 -11.81 -13.48
CA SER A 2 -6.43 -12.35 -12.18
C SER A 2 -6.31 -11.26 -11.11
N ASN A 3 -7.08 -11.35 -10.04
CA ASN A 3 -6.92 -10.47 -8.86
C ASN A 3 -5.50 -10.54 -8.30
N GLN A 4 -4.84 -11.70 -8.44
CA GLN A 4 -3.44 -11.88 -8.05
C GLN A 4 -2.48 -11.07 -8.92
N ASP A 5 -2.67 -11.09 -10.24
CA ASP A 5 -1.82 -10.34 -11.19
C ASP A 5 -1.97 -8.83 -10.97
N GLU A 6 -3.17 -8.38 -10.64
CA GLU A 6 -3.47 -6.99 -10.30
C GLU A 6 -2.78 -6.58 -8.99
N PHE A 7 -2.87 -7.42 -7.96
CA PHE A 7 -2.19 -7.18 -6.69
C PHE A 7 -0.67 -7.10 -6.87
N GLN A 8 -0.07 -7.99 -7.67
CA GLN A 8 1.36 -7.94 -7.99
C GLN A 8 1.76 -6.69 -8.74
N SER A 9 0.95 -6.30 -9.73
CA SER A 9 1.18 -5.09 -10.51
C SER A 9 1.14 -3.84 -9.63
N ILE A 10 0.23 -3.80 -8.65
CA ILE A 10 0.11 -2.69 -7.71
C ILE A 10 1.33 -2.63 -6.77
N ILE A 11 1.77 -3.76 -6.19
CA ILE A 11 2.97 -3.79 -5.34
C ILE A 11 4.18 -3.28 -6.13
N ALA A 12 4.38 -3.77 -7.35
CA ALA A 12 5.48 -3.34 -8.21
C ALA A 12 5.39 -1.84 -8.56
N ARG A 13 4.20 -1.34 -8.87
CA ARG A 13 3.99 0.08 -9.20
C ARG A 13 4.36 1.00 -8.04
N VAL A 14 3.89 0.69 -6.83
CA VAL A 14 4.19 1.49 -5.63
C VAL A 14 5.67 1.39 -5.26
N SER A 15 6.27 0.19 -5.34
CA SER A 15 7.68 -0.03 -4.96
C SER A 15 8.67 0.68 -5.87
N ASN A 16 8.32 0.89 -7.15
CA ASN A 16 9.18 1.51 -8.15
C ASN A 16 8.82 2.99 -8.44
N ALA A 17 7.83 3.54 -7.75
CA ALA A 17 7.43 4.93 -7.94
C ALA A 17 8.50 5.88 -7.40
N GLY A 18 8.70 7.01 -8.09
CA GLY A 18 9.54 8.11 -7.57
C GLY A 18 8.94 8.76 -6.32
N ASP A 19 7.64 8.64 -6.12
CA ASP A 19 6.92 9.01 -4.90
C ASP A 19 5.90 7.90 -4.55
N PRO A 20 6.32 6.89 -3.74
CA PRO A 20 5.45 5.79 -3.33
C PRO A 20 4.23 6.25 -2.53
N VAL A 21 4.33 7.36 -1.79
CA VAL A 21 3.22 7.88 -0.97
C VAL A 21 2.11 8.41 -1.88
N ASN A 22 2.48 9.26 -2.84
CA ASN A 22 1.51 9.81 -3.78
C ASN A 22 0.92 8.72 -4.70
N GLU A 23 1.73 7.74 -5.09
CA GLU A 23 1.27 6.60 -5.88
C GLU A 23 0.22 5.77 -5.12
N LEU A 24 0.53 5.33 -3.89
CA LEU A 24 -0.41 4.53 -3.09
C LEU A 24 -1.68 5.32 -2.73
N ARG A 25 -1.54 6.62 -2.41
CA ARG A 25 -2.68 7.54 -2.23
C ARG A 25 -3.59 7.54 -3.45
N SER A 26 -3.04 7.70 -4.64
CA SER A 26 -3.79 7.78 -5.89
C SER A 26 -4.58 6.49 -6.14
N LEU A 27 -3.97 5.34 -5.89
CA LEU A 27 -4.61 4.03 -6.02
C LEU A 27 -5.77 3.85 -5.03
N ILE A 28 -5.58 4.21 -3.76
CA ILE A 28 -6.63 4.12 -2.73
C ILE A 28 -7.81 5.01 -3.12
N VAL A 29 -7.57 6.26 -3.49
CA VAL A 29 -8.64 7.19 -3.88
C VAL A 29 -9.34 6.73 -5.15
N ALA A 30 -8.61 6.25 -6.16
CA ALA A 30 -9.19 5.71 -7.40
C ALA A 30 -10.08 4.47 -7.15
N SER A 31 -9.80 3.70 -6.10
CA SER A 31 -10.63 2.57 -5.66
C SER A 31 -11.86 2.98 -4.83
N GLY A 32 -12.07 4.29 -4.61
CA GLY A 32 -13.14 4.83 -3.75
C GLY A 32 -12.79 4.91 -2.27
N GLY A 33 -11.54 4.63 -1.90
CA GLY A 33 -11.03 4.77 -0.55
C GLY A 33 -10.77 6.23 -0.15
N HIS A 34 -10.52 6.44 1.13
CA HIS A 34 -10.18 7.75 1.68
C HIS A 34 -8.70 7.81 2.06
N TRP A 35 -8.07 8.96 1.81
CA TRP A 35 -6.72 9.26 2.24
C TRP A 35 -6.73 10.50 3.13
N SER A 36 -6.16 10.39 4.32
CA SER A 36 -6.05 11.52 5.23
C SER A 36 -4.98 12.51 4.76
N ASP A 37 -5.37 13.78 4.58
CA ASP A 37 -4.44 14.88 4.29
C ASP A 37 -3.78 15.45 5.56
N MET A 38 -4.04 14.86 6.74
CA MET A 38 -3.36 15.27 7.97
C MET A 38 -1.87 14.92 7.89
N VAL A 39 -1.03 15.93 8.08
CA VAL A 39 0.42 15.88 7.84
C VAL A 39 1.21 15.64 9.13
N ASP A 40 0.53 15.48 10.26
CA ASP A 40 1.17 15.59 11.56
C ASP A 40 1.81 14.27 12.02
N ASN A 41 2.88 14.40 12.81
CA ASN A 41 3.64 13.37 13.54
C ASN A 41 2.75 12.46 14.40
N ALA A 42 1.92 11.65 13.76
CA ALA A 42 0.95 10.76 14.36
C ALA A 42 1.02 9.38 13.70
N LEU A 43 0.37 8.40 14.33
CA LEU A 43 0.18 7.10 13.71
C LEU A 43 -0.66 7.27 12.45
N PHE A 44 -0.13 6.82 11.32
CA PHE A 44 -0.81 6.73 10.06
C PHE A 44 -1.05 5.25 9.75
N GLU A 45 -2.30 4.92 9.46
CA GLU A 45 -2.73 3.57 9.12
C GLU A 45 -3.24 3.53 7.68
N ILE A 46 -2.78 2.53 6.95
CA ILE A 46 -3.22 2.20 5.60
C ILE A 46 -3.86 0.83 5.68
N ASN A 47 -5.11 0.72 5.25
CA ASN A 47 -5.77 -0.56 4.97
C ASN A 47 -6.16 -0.57 3.50
N PHE A 48 -5.42 -1.32 2.69
CA PHE A 48 -5.65 -1.38 1.26
C PHE A 48 -5.40 -2.78 0.73
N LEU A 49 -6.34 -3.29 -0.08
CA LEU A 49 -6.33 -4.64 -0.65
C LEU A 49 -6.13 -5.74 0.41
N GLY A 50 -6.75 -5.59 1.59
CA GLY A 50 -6.65 -6.53 2.69
C GLY A 50 -5.31 -6.50 3.45
N VAL A 51 -4.40 -5.59 3.10
CA VAL A 51 -3.09 -5.43 3.75
C VAL A 51 -3.06 -4.17 4.58
N ALA A 52 -2.63 -4.31 5.83
CA ALA A 52 -2.39 -3.20 6.74
C ALA A 52 -0.95 -2.67 6.59
N GLY A 53 -0.79 -1.36 6.67
CA GLY A 53 0.49 -0.67 6.82
C GLY A 53 0.37 0.37 7.92
N LEU A 54 1.35 0.41 8.81
CA LEU A 54 1.35 1.27 10.00
C LEU A 54 2.69 1.97 10.11
N GLY A 55 2.67 3.27 10.37
CA GLY A 55 3.89 4.03 10.56
C GLY A 55 3.64 5.40 11.18
N HIS A 56 4.71 6.03 11.67
CA HIS A 56 4.66 7.42 12.09
C HIS A 56 4.69 8.31 10.85
N GLY A 57 3.52 8.84 10.46
CA GLY A 57 3.31 9.50 9.18
C GLY A 57 3.18 8.55 7.99
N ALA A 58 2.70 9.11 6.87
CA ALA A 58 2.34 8.35 5.69
C ALA A 58 3.51 7.59 5.05
N ALA A 59 4.71 8.19 5.01
CA ALA A 59 5.88 7.55 4.39
C ALA A 59 6.24 6.21 5.06
N ALA A 60 6.30 6.18 6.39
CA ALA A 60 6.58 4.96 7.14
C ALA A 60 5.44 3.94 7.00
N ALA A 61 4.18 4.39 6.96
CA ALA A 61 3.04 3.50 6.76
C ALA A 61 3.02 2.85 5.36
N VAL A 62 3.41 3.61 4.32
CA VAL A 62 3.54 3.11 2.94
C VAL A 62 4.65 2.08 2.84
N GLU A 63 5.82 2.35 3.41
CA GLU A 63 6.93 1.39 3.45
C GLU A 63 6.50 0.08 4.13
N HIS A 64 5.83 0.17 5.28
CA HIS A 64 5.34 -1.00 6.00
C HIS A 64 4.24 -1.74 5.23
N TRP A 65 3.34 -1.02 4.54
CA TRP A 65 2.32 -1.64 3.68
C TRP A 65 2.97 -2.45 2.56
N VAL A 66 3.98 -1.91 1.87
CA VAL A 66 4.71 -2.62 0.80
C VAL A 66 5.34 -3.90 1.34
N GLN A 67 5.99 -3.85 2.50
CA GLN A 67 6.61 -5.02 3.12
C GLN A 67 5.57 -6.11 3.48
N ASN A 68 4.41 -5.71 4.02
CA ASN A 68 3.33 -6.64 4.35
C ASN A 68 2.67 -7.21 3.09
N ALA A 69 2.51 -6.42 2.03
CA ALA A 69 1.93 -6.85 0.77
C ALA A 69 2.83 -7.88 0.05
N GLN A 70 4.14 -7.63 0.03
CA GLN A 70 5.13 -8.57 -0.50
C GLN A 70 5.12 -9.90 0.27
N ARG A 71 5.04 -9.85 1.61
CA ARG A 71 4.89 -11.06 2.44
C ARG A 71 3.60 -11.82 2.15
N SER A 72 2.48 -11.12 2.03
CA SER A 72 1.18 -11.73 1.75
C SER A 72 1.17 -12.43 0.38
N ASN A 73 1.73 -11.78 -0.64
CA ASN A 73 1.89 -12.39 -1.96
C ASN A 73 2.73 -13.68 -1.95
N ALA A 74 3.83 -13.70 -1.20
CA ALA A 74 4.71 -14.87 -1.12
C ALA A 74 4.00 -16.08 -0.50
N VAL A 75 3.08 -15.84 0.46
CA VAL A 75 2.25 -16.90 1.06
C VAL A 75 1.27 -17.47 0.04
N ASP A 76 0.56 -16.62 -0.70
CA ASP A 76 -0.45 -17.07 -1.67
C ASP A 76 0.17 -17.80 -2.88
N THR A 77 1.43 -17.53 -3.22
CA THR A 77 2.14 -18.24 -4.30
C THR A 77 2.62 -19.63 -3.88
N ALA A 78 2.72 -19.92 -2.58
CA ALA A 78 3.23 -21.18 -2.04
C ALA A 78 2.12 -22.20 -1.66
N ALA A 79 0.85 -21.78 -1.68
CA ALA A 79 -0.33 -22.60 -1.37
C ALA A 79 -0.95 -23.22 -2.63
#